data_AF-A0A537II13-F1
#
_entry.id   AF-A0A537II13-F1
#
_cell.length_a   1.000
_cell.length_b   1.000
_cell.length_c   1.000
_cell.angle_alpha   90.00
_cell.angle_beta   90.00
_cell.angle_gamma   90.00
#
_symmetry.space_group_name_H-M   'P 1'
#
loop_
_entity.id
_entity.type
_entity.pdbx_description
1 polymer ?
#
loop_
_entity_poly.entity_id
_entity_poly.type
_entity_poly.pdbx_seq_one_letter_code
_entity_poly.pdbx_strand_id
1 'polypeptide(L)'
;MKPFNKYLVKTNDQFNPEYFSSINEEIDSINAQIGHLPVAFKSEIIVSFLKDHSVQNNWIKANPGLATLVTSGSLFTGNIKSLLASSRNNPGYLQDFESYLIKKFTELESRETSIR
;
A
#
# COMPACT_ATOMS: atom_id res chain seq x y z
N MET A 1 -6.13 -24.61 -1.05
CA MET A 1 -7.12 -23.79 -0.30
C MET A 1 -7.50 -22.60 -1.16
N LYS A 2 -8.80 -22.31 -1.36
CA LYS A 2 -9.21 -21.02 -1.95
C LYS A 2 -8.85 -19.92 -0.96
N PRO A 3 -8.24 -18.80 -1.38
CA PRO A 3 -8.02 -17.68 -0.48
C PRO A 3 -9.38 -17.19 0.01
N PHE A 4 -9.56 -17.11 1.32
CA PHE A 4 -10.74 -16.50 1.91
C PHE A 4 -10.66 -15.00 1.57
N ASN A 5 -11.55 -14.55 0.69
CA ASN A 5 -11.66 -13.12 0.41
C ASN A 5 -12.37 -12.48 1.60
N LYS A 6 -11.59 -11.84 2.47
CA LYS A 6 -12.09 -11.09 3.64
C LYS A 6 -13.11 -10.01 3.24
N TYR A 7 -13.03 -9.52 2.01
CA TYR A 7 -13.90 -8.49 1.47
C TYR A 7 -14.70 -9.02 0.28
N LEU A 8 -15.97 -8.61 0.21
CA LEU A 8 -16.81 -8.86 -0.95
C LEU A 8 -16.79 -7.60 -1.82
N VAL A 9 -16.03 -7.66 -2.92
CA VAL A 9 -16.00 -6.61 -3.95
C VAL A 9 -16.69 -7.14 -5.20
N LYS A 10 -17.78 -6.50 -5.62
CA LYS A 10 -18.50 -6.81 -6.86
C LYS A 10 -17.90 -6.02 -8.03
N THR A 11 -18.24 -6.43 -9.25
CA THR A 11 -17.74 -5.80 -10.49
C THR A 11 -18.19 -4.36 -10.69
N ASN A 12 -19.29 -3.96 -10.05
CA ASN A 12 -19.87 -2.61 -10.20
C ASN A 12 -19.68 -1.75 -8.94
N ASP A 13 -18.99 -2.27 -7.92
CA ASP A 13 -18.71 -1.51 -6.72
C ASP A 13 -17.66 -0.44 -7.02
N GLN A 14 -17.78 0.70 -6.34
CA GLN A 14 -16.78 1.76 -6.35
C GLN A 14 -16.01 1.74 -5.03
N PHE A 15 -14.71 2.04 -5.09
CA PHE A 15 -13.91 2.15 -3.89
C PHE A 15 -14.32 3.40 -3.10
N ASN A 16 -14.64 3.23 -1.82
CA ASN A 16 -14.79 4.33 -0.88
C ASN A 16 -13.97 4.02 0.40
N PRO A 17 -12.94 4.81 0.72
CA PRO A 17 -12.07 4.57 1.88
C PRO A 17 -12.79 4.69 3.22
N GLU A 18 -13.95 5.34 3.30
CA GLU A 18 -14.74 5.48 4.53
C GLU A 18 -15.26 4.13 5.06
N TYR A 19 -15.41 3.13 4.19
CA TYR A 19 -15.89 1.80 4.58
C TYR A 19 -14.79 0.87 5.10
N PHE A 20 -13.53 1.33 5.13
CA PHE A 20 -12.38 0.47 5.41
C PHE A 20 -11.49 1.02 6.53
N SER A 21 -12.04 1.20 7.74
CA SER A 21 -11.28 1.66 8.91
C SER A 21 -10.01 0.84 9.17
N SER A 22 -10.09 -0.50 9.09
CA SER A 22 -8.93 -1.39 9.28
C SER A 22 -7.84 -1.25 8.21
N ILE A 23 -8.18 -0.71 7.03
CA ILE A 23 -7.19 -0.38 6.00
C ILE A 23 -6.46 0.91 6.40
N ASN A 24 -7.19 1.90 6.92
CA ASN A 24 -6.61 3.17 7.36
C ASN A 24 -5.69 2.96 8.57
N GLU A 25 -6.11 2.14 9.54
CA GLU A 25 -5.28 1.75 10.69
C GLU A 25 -3.99 1.03 10.26
N GLU A 26 -4.08 0.12 9.27
CA GLU A 26 -2.91 -0.55 8.73
C GLU A 26 -1.97 0.43 8.03
N ILE A 27 -2.50 1.37 7.23
CA ILE A 27 -1.73 2.43 6.58
C ILE A 27 -1.00 3.28 7.63
N ASP A 28 -1.68 3.72 8.69
CA ASP A 28 -1.08 4.52 9.76
C ASP A 28 0.05 3.77 10.49
N SER A 29 -0.14 2.47 10.73
CA SER A 29 0.88 1.60 11.31
C SER A 29 2.11 1.45 10.40
N ILE A 30 1.90 1.22 9.09
CA ILE A 30 2.98 1.15 8.10
C ILE A 30 3.76 2.46 8.11
N ASN A 31 3.04 3.58 8.05
CA ASN A 31 3.59 4.92 8.03
C ASN A 31 4.45 5.24 9.25
N ALA A 32 4.00 4.86 10.44
CA ALA A 32 4.79 4.99 11.66
C ALA A 32 6.10 4.19 11.60
N GLN A 33 6.08 3.01 10.96
CA GLN A 33 7.27 2.17 10.81
C GLN A 33 8.26 2.71 9.78
N ILE A 34 7.79 3.36 8.71
CA ILE A 34 8.65 3.78 7.58
C ILE A 34 8.90 5.28 7.49
N GLY A 35 8.34 6.09 8.40
CA GLY A 35 8.47 7.56 8.38
C GLY A 35 9.94 7.99 8.30
N HIS A 36 10.78 7.39 9.15
CA HIS A 36 12.21 7.67 9.22
C HIS A 36 13.04 7.27 7.98
N LEU A 37 12.48 6.53 7.02
CA LEU A 37 13.17 6.08 5.82
C LEU A 37 13.15 7.14 4.71
N PRO A 38 14.11 7.10 3.76
CA PRO A 38 14.12 8.01 2.63
C PRO A 38 12.78 8.10 1.90
N VAL A 39 12.44 9.30 1.43
CA VAL A 39 11.22 9.58 0.66
C VAL A 39 11.27 8.97 -0.74
N ALA A 40 12.47 8.85 -1.32
CA ALA A 40 12.63 8.39 -2.70
C ALA A 40 11.91 7.06 -2.97
N PHE A 41 10.98 7.10 -3.92
CA PHE A 41 10.17 5.98 -4.40
C PHE A 41 9.38 5.24 -3.31
N LYS A 42 9.11 5.85 -2.16
CA LYS A 42 8.51 5.17 -1.00
C LYS A 42 7.11 4.64 -1.35
N SER A 43 6.25 5.50 -1.91
CA SER A 43 4.91 5.11 -2.34
C SER A 43 4.91 4.02 -3.43
N GLU A 44 5.82 4.15 -4.40
CA GLU A 44 5.94 3.27 -5.56
C GLU A 44 6.44 1.87 -5.16
N ILE A 45 7.43 1.81 -4.27
CA ILE A 45 7.95 0.54 -3.74
C ILE A 45 6.83 -0.23 -3.02
N ILE A 46 6.07 0.45 -2.15
CA ILE A 46 5.01 -0.19 -1.35
C ILE A 46 3.89 -0.71 -2.27
N VAL A 47 3.38 0.13 -3.17
CA VAL A 47 2.26 -0.22 -4.03
C VAL A 47 2.66 -1.29 -5.05
N SER A 48 3.84 -1.19 -5.66
CA SER A 48 4.36 -2.23 -6.56
C SER A 48 4.52 -3.57 -5.86
N PHE A 49 5.06 -3.58 -4.64
CA PHE A 49 5.21 -4.82 -3.90
C PHE A 49 3.86 -5.43 -3.49
N LEU A 50 2.90 -4.61 -3.10
CA LEU A 50 1.55 -5.06 -2.76
C LEU A 50 0.80 -5.66 -3.96
N LYS A 51 1.02 -5.11 -5.16
CA LYS A 51 0.38 -5.53 -6.40
C LYS A 51 1.00 -6.79 -6.98
N ASP A 52 2.31 -6.74 -7.23
CA ASP A 52 3.02 -7.72 -8.05
C ASP A 52 4.10 -8.48 -7.28
N HIS A 53 4.23 -8.26 -5.97
CA HIS A 53 5.31 -8.81 -5.13
C HIS A 53 6.71 -8.52 -5.70
N SER A 54 6.85 -7.40 -6.40
CA SER A 54 8.08 -7.01 -7.07
C SER A 54 8.48 -5.56 -6.76
N VAL A 55 9.78 -5.30 -6.75
CA VAL A 55 10.38 -3.98 -6.55
C VAL A 55 11.48 -3.78 -7.59
N GLN A 56 11.50 -2.63 -8.26
CA GLN A 56 12.50 -2.36 -9.31
C GLN A 56 13.90 -2.11 -8.72
N ASN A 57 14.94 -2.56 -9.42
CA ASN A 57 16.33 -2.47 -8.95
C ASN A 57 16.80 -1.03 -8.68
N ASN A 58 16.38 -0.06 -9.48
CA ASN A 58 16.65 1.36 -9.26
C ASN A 58 16.00 1.87 -7.97
N TRP A 59 14.78 1.42 -7.65
CA TRP A 59 14.10 1.78 -6.40
C TRP A 59 14.77 1.15 -5.18
N ILE A 60 15.21 -0.11 -5.28
CA ILE A 60 15.98 -0.79 -4.23
C ILE A 60 17.27 -0.01 -3.92
N LYS A 61 17.99 0.45 -4.94
CA LYS A 61 19.22 1.25 -4.75
C LYS A 61 18.95 2.60 -4.07
N ALA A 62 17.82 3.22 -4.40
CA ALA A 62 17.43 4.51 -3.83
C ALA A 62 16.90 4.40 -2.39
N ASN A 63 16.26 3.27 -2.05
CA ASN A 63 15.65 3.06 -0.73
C ASN A 63 15.80 1.60 -0.25
N PRO A 64 17.04 1.15 0.04
CA PRO A 64 17.31 -0.25 0.35
C PRO A 64 16.62 -0.71 1.65
N GLY A 65 16.53 0.17 2.66
CA GLY A 65 15.86 -0.13 3.92
C GLY A 65 14.37 -0.45 3.73
N LEU A 66 13.66 0.37 2.94
CA LEU A 66 12.26 0.11 2.63
C LEU A 66 12.09 -1.18 1.81
N ALA A 67 12.95 -1.40 0.81
CA ALA A 67 12.93 -2.61 0.00
C ALA A 67 13.08 -3.88 0.87
N THR A 68 13.98 -3.86 1.86
CA THR A 68 14.13 -4.97 2.81
C THR A 68 12.88 -5.17 3.67
N LEU A 69 12.28 -4.10 4.20
CA LEU A 69 11.07 -4.20 5.02
C LEU A 69 9.90 -4.78 4.23
N VAL A 70 9.62 -4.28 3.03
CA VAL A 70 8.50 -4.78 2.21
C VAL A 70 8.72 -6.24 1.82
N THR A 71 9.93 -6.60 1.38
CA THR A 71 10.23 -7.98 0.92
C THR A 71 10.29 -8.99 2.06
N SER A 72 10.62 -8.58 3.28
CA SER A 72 10.55 -9.44 4.47
C SER A 72 9.11 -9.89 4.81
N GLY A 73 8.11 -9.18 4.28
CA GLY A 73 6.69 -9.45 4.56
C GLY A 73 6.19 -8.94 5.91
N SER A 74 7.08 -8.42 6.77
CA SER A 74 6.76 -7.92 8.12
C SER A 74 5.95 -6.63 8.14
N LEU A 75 5.99 -5.85 7.05
CA LEU A 75 5.38 -4.54 7.00
C LEU A 75 3.84 -4.56 6.98
N PHE A 76 3.23 -5.63 6.46
CA PHE A 76 1.79 -5.69 6.21
C PHE A 76 1.10 -6.71 7.12
N THR A 77 0.06 -6.28 7.83
CA THR A 77 -0.83 -7.11 8.65
C THR A 77 -1.81 -7.94 7.81
N GLY A 78 -2.07 -7.52 6.57
CA GLY A 78 -2.76 -8.31 5.55
C GLY A 78 -4.12 -7.77 5.11
N ASN A 79 -4.68 -6.71 5.73
CA ASN A 79 -5.97 -6.16 5.29
C ASN A 79 -5.86 -5.58 3.87
N ILE A 80 -4.82 -4.79 3.60
CA ILE A 80 -4.54 -4.23 2.28
C ILE A 80 -4.38 -5.34 1.25
N LYS A 81 -3.59 -6.38 1.56
CA LYS A 81 -3.39 -7.54 0.68
C LYS A 81 -4.71 -8.27 0.38
N SER A 82 -5.54 -8.49 1.40
CA SER A 82 -6.86 -9.12 1.23
C SER A 82 -7.80 -8.28 0.38
N LEU A 83 -7.79 -6.94 0.53
CA LEU A 83 -8.63 -6.07 -0.28
C LEU A 83 -8.17 -6.03 -1.74
N LEU A 84 -6.86 -5.93 -2.00
CA LEU A 84 -6.29 -6.04 -3.34
C LEU A 84 -6.67 -7.37 -4.01
N ALA A 85 -6.51 -8.49 -3.30
CA ALA A 85 -6.87 -9.80 -3.80
C ALA A 85 -8.36 -9.91 -4.14
N SER A 86 -9.22 -9.32 -3.31
CA SER A 86 -10.68 -9.30 -3.52
C SER A 86 -11.10 -8.41 -4.70
N SER A 87 -10.27 -7.43 -5.06
CA SER A 87 -10.57 -6.42 -6.09
C SER A 87 -10.09 -6.80 -7.49
N ARG A 88 -9.38 -7.94 -7.66
CA ARG A 88 -8.77 -8.32 -8.95
C ARG A 88 -9.74 -8.44 -10.12
N ASN A 89 -11.03 -8.71 -9.84
CA ASN A 89 -12.07 -8.83 -10.86
C ASN A 89 -12.83 -7.52 -11.12
N ASN A 90 -12.46 -6.42 -10.45
CA ASN A 90 -13.00 -5.08 -10.67
C ASN A 90 -11.84 -4.10 -10.91
N PRO A 91 -11.42 -3.90 -12.17
CA PRO A 91 -10.28 -3.04 -12.50
C PRO A 91 -10.46 -1.58 -12.05
N GLY A 92 -11.68 -1.04 -12.10
CA GLY A 92 -11.97 0.33 -11.66
C GLY A 92 -11.74 0.48 -10.16
N TYR A 93 -12.31 -0.43 -9.36
CA TYR A 93 -12.08 -0.49 -7.92
C TYR A 93 -10.59 -0.64 -7.57
N LEU A 94 -9.89 -1.53 -8.28
CA LEU A 94 -8.46 -1.76 -8.07
C LEU A 94 -7.66 -0.49 -8.33
N GLN A 95 -7.93 0.22 -9.43
CA GLN A 95 -7.26 1.46 -9.78
C GLN A 95 -7.53 2.57 -8.75
N ASP A 96 -8.77 2.72 -8.31
CA ASP A 96 -9.14 3.69 -7.26
C ASP A 96 -8.43 3.38 -5.94
N PHE A 97 -8.35 2.09 -5.58
CA PHE A 97 -7.67 1.67 -4.36
C PHE A 97 -6.15 1.86 -4.45
N GLU A 98 -5.52 1.55 -5.58
CA GLU A 98 -4.10 1.83 -5.81
C GLU A 98 -3.81 3.33 -5.69
N SER A 99 -4.66 4.16 -6.30
CA SER A 99 -4.54 5.63 -6.24
C SER A 99 -4.69 6.15 -4.82
N TYR A 100 -5.59 5.56 -4.04
CA TYR A 100 -5.76 5.86 -2.63
C TYR A 100 -4.51 5.53 -1.81
N LEU A 101 -3.91 4.35 -2.02
CA LEU A 101 -2.68 3.96 -1.33
C LEU A 101 -1.52 4.90 -1.67
N ILE A 102 -1.30 5.21 -2.96
CA ILE A 102 -0.25 6.15 -3.39
C ILE A 102 -0.43 7.48 -2.66
N LYS A 103 -1.64 8.06 -2.72
CA LYS A 103 -1.95 9.33 -2.04
C LYS A 103 -1.62 9.28 -0.55
N LYS A 104 -1.99 8.19 0.14
CA LYS A 104 -1.75 8.05 1.59
C LYS A 104 -0.26 7.92 1.94
N PHE A 105 0.53 7.23 1.13
CA PHE A 105 1.96 7.11 1.35
C PHE A 105 2.74 8.39 0.96
N THR A 106 2.26 9.16 -0.03
CA THR A 106 2.83 10.46 -0.42
C THR A 106 2.44 11.60 0.54
N GLU A 107 1.24 11.59 1.12
CA GLU A 107 0.78 12.63 2.05
C GLU A 107 1.71 12.82 3.26
N LEU A 108 2.42 11.78 3.68
CA LEU A 108 3.41 11.89 4.76
C LEU A 108 4.72 12.55 4.35
N GLU A 109 5.16 12.31 3.12
CA GLU A 109 6.37 12.91 2.56
C GLU A 109 6.25 14.45 2.57
N SER A 110 5.04 14.95 2.32
CA SER A 110 4.73 16.39 2.34
C SER A 110 4.71 17.00 3.75
N ARG A 111 4.38 16.22 4.79
CA ARG A 111 4.35 16.69 6.18
C ARG A 111 5.76 16.78 6.80
N GLU A 112 6.66 15.89 6.40
CA GLU A 112 8.06 15.89 6.88
C GLU A 112 8.89 17.03 6.26
N THR A 113 8.55 17.47 5.05
CA THR A 113 9.25 18.57 4.35
C THR A 113 8.86 19.96 4.89
N SER A 114 7.72 20.09 5.58
CA SER A 114 7.21 21.37 6.09
C SER A 114 7.75 21.75 7.49
N ILE A 115 8.55 20.88 8.12
CA ILE A 115 9.11 21.07 9.47
C ILE A 115 10.64 21.31 9.43
N ARG A 116 11.23 21.49 8.24
CA ARG A 116 12.64 21.88 8.05
C ARG A 116 12.74 23.29 7.50
#